data_AF-A0A931DHI0-F1
#
_entry.id   AF-A0A931DHI0-F1
#
_cell.length_a   1.000
_cell.length_b   1.000
_cell.length_c   1.000
_cell.angle_alpha   90.00
_cell.angle_beta   90.00
_cell.angle_gamma   90.00
#
_symmetry.space_group_name_H-M   'P 1'
#
loop_
_entity.id
_entity.type
_entity.pdbx_description
1 polymer ?
#
loop_
_entity_poly.entity_id
_entity_poly.type
_entity_poly.pdbx_seq_one_letter_code
_entity_poly.pdbx_strand_id
1 'polypeptide(L)'
;MPHRRSPGRVLVVTLLVVTAGYLAWRVAVLAGLEAHFGSGFDEQRFNRLQQEYDRREDAFARADARMRKLIAEHPRAERIDWSRYRTCVREPGRPSDTCTTTPPRDQKVYDALWGVSVILYQSKDEGRTFYRFYHEDPPRYAIMRAPEDTAEEVEEYADAHGFRSTRPLGPGWTILGPIDDIGREEKQFP
;
A
#
# COMPACT_ATOMS: atom_id res chain seq x y z
N MET A 1 63.91 13.61 -10.17
CA MET A 1 63.63 12.30 -10.81
C MET A 1 62.12 12.07 -10.78
N PRO A 2 61.42 11.96 -11.92
CA PRO A 2 60.00 11.66 -11.90
C PRO A 2 59.83 10.18 -11.50
N HIS A 3 59.14 9.92 -10.38
CA HIS A 3 58.74 8.56 -10.02
C HIS A 3 57.82 8.02 -11.11
N ARG A 4 58.35 7.13 -11.96
CA ARG A 4 57.56 6.31 -12.89
C ARG A 4 56.57 5.51 -12.05
N ARG A 5 55.29 5.90 -12.07
CA ARG A 5 54.22 5.12 -11.45
C ARG A 5 54.22 3.74 -12.09
N SER A 6 54.45 2.69 -11.29
CA SER A 6 54.35 1.32 -11.75
C SER A 6 52.95 1.07 -12.32
N PRO A 7 52.82 0.62 -13.58
CA PRO A 7 51.51 0.40 -14.21
C PRO A 7 50.67 -0.61 -13.40
N GLY A 8 51.31 -1.58 -12.73
CA GLY A 8 50.61 -2.50 -11.82
C GLY A 8 50.01 -1.81 -10.60
N ARG A 9 50.68 -0.81 -10.02
CA ARG A 9 50.12 -0.01 -8.91
C ARG A 9 48.93 0.84 -9.37
N VAL A 10 49.00 1.42 -10.57
CA VAL A 10 47.88 2.20 -11.13
C VAL A 10 46.67 1.28 -11.34
N LEU A 11 46.89 0.09 -11.89
CA LEU A 11 45.82 -0.87 -12.19
C LEU A 11 45.12 -1.36 -10.91
N VAL A 12 45.88 -1.68 -9.86
CA VAL A 12 45.32 -2.08 -8.55
C VAL A 12 44.52 -0.95 -7.90
N VAL A 13 45.05 0.28 -7.93
CA VAL A 13 44.34 1.45 -7.37
C VAL A 13 43.06 1.73 -8.15
N THR A 14 43.10 1.68 -9.47
CA THR A 14 41.90 1.85 -10.31
C THR A 14 40.86 0.78 -10.01
N LEU A 15 41.27 -0.49 -9.89
CA LEU A 15 40.36 -1.59 -9.54
C LEU A 15 39.69 -1.34 -8.18
N LEU A 16 40.45 -0.96 -7.15
CA LEU A 16 39.93 -0.64 -5.82
C LEU A 16 38.92 0.51 -5.86
N VAL A 17 39.21 1.58 -6.60
CA VAL A 17 38.30 2.73 -6.73
C VAL A 17 37.01 2.33 -7.44
N VAL A 18 37.09 1.55 -8.51
CA VAL A 18 35.91 1.07 -9.25
C VAL A 18 35.07 0.14 -8.38
N THR A 19 35.68 -0.80 -7.67
CA THR A 19 34.97 -1.72 -6.77
C THR A 19 34.32 -0.97 -5.62
N ALA A 20 35.02 -0.02 -4.99
CA ALA A 20 34.47 0.82 -3.93
C ALA A 20 33.30 1.68 -4.44
N GLY A 21 33.42 2.28 -5.62
CA GLY A 21 32.34 3.04 -6.25
C GLY A 21 31.11 2.17 -6.57
N TYR A 22 31.33 0.96 -7.09
CA TYR A 22 30.26 0.01 -7.36
C TYR A 22 29.53 -0.43 -6.08
N LEU A 23 30.28 -0.74 -5.02
CA LEU A 23 29.72 -1.10 -3.71
C LEU A 23 28.94 0.07 -3.10
N ALA A 24 29.49 1.28 -3.13
CA ALA A 24 28.81 2.48 -2.64
C ALA A 24 27.50 2.74 -3.39
N TRP A 25 27.50 2.56 -4.72
CA TRP A 25 26.28 2.66 -5.53
C TRP A 25 25.25 1.59 -5.15
N ARG A 26 25.67 0.33 -4.98
CA ARG A 26 24.78 -0.76 -4.53
C ARG A 26 24.17 -0.47 -3.16
N VAL A 27 24.96 0.02 -2.21
CA VAL A 27 24.46 0.41 -0.87
C VAL A 27 23.48 1.57 -0.97
N ALA A 28 23.79 2.60 -1.78
CA ALA A 28 22.88 3.73 -1.98
C ALA A 28 21.55 3.30 -2.63
N VAL A 29 21.60 2.37 -3.59
CA VAL A 29 20.40 1.79 -4.20
C VAL A 29 19.59 1.00 -3.18
N LEU A 30 20.23 0.12 -2.39
CA LEU A 30 19.55 -0.65 -1.35
C LEU A 30 18.94 0.24 -0.26
N ALA A 31 19.66 1.26 0.20
CA ALA A 31 19.16 2.23 1.16
C ALA A 31 18.02 3.07 0.58
N GLY A 32 18.09 3.44 -0.71
CA GLY A 32 16.99 4.14 -1.40
C GLY A 32 15.75 3.25 -1.56
N LEU A 33 15.94 1.97 -1.86
CA LEU A 33 14.85 0.99 -1.91
C LEU A 33 14.24 0.80 -0.51
N GLU A 34 15.06 0.65 0.54
CA GLU A 34 14.57 0.54 1.92
C GLU A 34 13.85 1.80 2.38
N ALA A 35 14.30 2.99 1.99
CA ALA A 35 13.59 4.24 2.26
C ALA A 35 12.24 4.33 1.52
N HIS A 36 12.15 3.78 0.31
CA HIS A 36 10.93 3.82 -0.50
C HIS A 36 9.92 2.74 -0.10
N PHE A 37 10.40 1.56 0.26
CA PHE A 37 9.57 0.37 0.55
C PHE A 37 9.44 0.07 2.04
N GLY A 38 10.25 0.71 2.89
CA GLY A 38 10.30 0.47 4.32
C GLY A 38 10.89 -0.91 4.66
N SER A 39 11.42 -1.02 5.87
CA SER A 39 11.80 -2.32 6.47
C SER A 39 10.60 -3.24 6.72
N GLY A 40 9.38 -2.70 6.57
CA GLY A 40 8.13 -3.40 6.85
C GLY A 40 7.47 -2.96 8.15
N PHE A 41 8.21 -2.49 9.15
CA PHE A 41 7.63 -2.16 10.46
C PHE A 41 8.08 -0.78 10.97
N ASP A 42 7.28 0.25 10.65
CA ASP A 42 7.43 1.60 11.21
C ASP A 42 6.43 1.78 12.36
N GLU A 43 6.91 1.59 13.59
CA GLU A 43 6.13 1.76 14.82
C GLU A 43 5.45 3.14 14.91
N GLN A 44 6.13 4.21 14.51
CA GLN A 44 5.57 5.55 14.59
C GLN A 44 4.40 5.71 13.62
N ARG A 45 4.54 5.20 12.40
CA ARG A 45 3.48 5.24 11.39
C ARG A 45 2.30 4.35 11.78
N PHE A 46 2.54 3.14 12.29
CA PHE A 46 1.47 2.30 12.81
C PHE A 46 0.72 2.96 13.98
N ASN A 47 1.44 3.53 14.95
CA ASN A 47 0.82 4.22 16.08
C ASN A 47 -0.03 5.42 15.63
N ARG A 48 0.45 6.17 14.63
CA ARG A 48 -0.32 7.26 14.03
C ARG A 48 -1.59 6.76 13.34
N LEU A 49 -1.48 5.74 12.50
CA LEU A 49 -2.62 5.17 11.78
C LEU A 49 -3.66 4.59 12.74
N GLN A 50 -3.20 3.90 13.79
CA GLN A 50 -4.06 3.39 14.85
C GLN A 50 -4.78 4.53 15.59
N GLN A 51 -4.06 5.57 16.03
CA GLN A 51 -4.69 6.71 16.70
C GLN A 51 -5.72 7.43 15.83
N GLU A 52 -5.44 7.57 14.52
CA GLU A 52 -6.37 8.21 13.59
C GLU A 52 -7.57 7.32 13.27
N TYR A 53 -7.39 5.99 13.25
CA TYR A 53 -8.45 4.99 13.18
C TYR A 53 -9.33 5.03 14.42
N ASP A 54 -8.76 4.94 15.63
CA ASP A 54 -9.50 4.95 16.90
C ASP A 54 -10.36 6.21 17.03
N ARG A 55 -9.84 7.38 16.62
CA ARG A 55 -10.59 8.64 16.62
C ARG A 55 -11.77 8.65 15.64
N ARG A 56 -11.75 7.79 14.62
CA ARG A 56 -12.67 7.79 13.47
C ARG A 56 -13.27 6.43 13.18
N GLU A 57 -13.29 5.52 14.14
CA GLU A 57 -13.78 4.15 13.96
C GLU A 57 -15.17 4.13 13.33
N ASP A 58 -16.07 4.98 13.85
CA ASP A 58 -17.40 5.24 13.31
C ASP A 58 -17.43 5.64 11.82
N ALA A 59 -16.46 6.43 11.36
CA ALA A 59 -16.36 6.83 9.97
C ALA A 59 -15.91 5.66 9.08
N PHE A 60 -14.94 4.86 9.55
CA PHE A 60 -14.52 3.63 8.88
C PHE A 60 -15.68 2.62 8.79
N ALA A 61 -16.45 2.43 9.86
CA ALA A 61 -17.63 1.57 9.87
C ALA A 61 -18.73 2.05 8.90
N ARG A 62 -18.99 3.36 8.83
CA ARG A 62 -19.92 3.92 7.84
C ARG A 62 -19.45 3.75 6.40
N ALA A 63 -18.15 3.90 6.17
CA ALA A 63 -17.54 3.69 4.87
C ALA A 63 -17.61 2.22 4.44
N ASP A 64 -17.33 1.28 5.34
CA ASP A 64 -17.51 -0.16 5.10
C ASP A 64 -18.97 -0.48 4.73
N ALA A 65 -19.92 -0.02 5.54
CA ALA A 65 -21.33 -0.24 5.28
C ALA A 65 -21.78 0.35 3.94
N ARG A 66 -21.20 1.48 3.51
CA ARG A 66 -21.46 2.04 2.18
C ARG A 66 -20.81 1.23 1.07
N MET A 67 -19.56 0.77 1.25
CA MET A 67 -18.89 -0.09 0.27
C MET A 67 -19.66 -1.40 0.08
N ARG A 68 -20.15 -2.03 1.14
CA ARG A 68 -21.03 -3.22 1.03
C ARG A 68 -22.30 -2.95 0.24
N LYS A 69 -22.90 -1.75 0.35
CA LYS A 69 -24.03 -1.35 -0.50
C LYS A 69 -23.62 -1.18 -1.97
N LEU A 70 -22.45 -0.57 -2.24
CA LEU A 70 -21.91 -0.45 -3.60
C LEU A 70 -21.68 -1.84 -4.22
N ILE A 71 -21.11 -2.78 -3.47
CA ILE A 71 -20.90 -4.16 -3.91
C ILE A 71 -22.25 -4.83 -4.24
N ALA A 72 -23.27 -4.65 -3.40
CA ALA A 72 -24.60 -5.20 -3.65
C ALA A 72 -25.32 -4.54 -4.86
N GLU A 73 -25.07 -3.24 -5.11
CA GLU A 73 -25.56 -2.51 -6.28
C GLU A 73 -24.86 -2.99 -7.58
N HIS A 74 -23.65 -3.53 -7.47
CA HIS A 74 -22.82 -4.00 -8.57
C HIS A 74 -22.33 -5.45 -8.36
N PRO A 75 -23.23 -6.46 -8.41
CA PRO A 75 -22.92 -7.84 -8.00
C PRO A 75 -21.92 -8.56 -8.92
N ARG A 76 -21.60 -7.99 -10.09
CA ARG A 76 -20.61 -8.53 -11.01
C ARG A 76 -19.29 -7.77 -10.99
N ALA A 77 -19.18 -6.68 -10.22
CA ALA A 77 -17.99 -5.84 -10.23
C ALA A 77 -16.73 -6.65 -9.87
N GLU A 78 -15.74 -6.57 -10.76
CA GLU A 78 -14.40 -7.07 -10.48
C GLU A 78 -13.65 -6.14 -9.52
N ARG A 79 -13.95 -4.84 -9.62
CA ARG A 79 -13.36 -3.78 -8.80
C ARG A 79 -14.33 -2.62 -8.60
N ILE A 80 -14.31 -2.03 -7.40
CA ILE A 80 -14.96 -0.75 -7.10
C ILE A 80 -13.94 0.15 -6.42
N ASP A 81 -13.65 1.29 -7.06
CA ASP A 81 -12.81 2.35 -6.53
C ASP A 81 -13.68 3.52 -6.07
N TRP A 82 -13.61 3.87 -4.79
CA TRP A 82 -14.33 5.00 -4.24
C TRP A 82 -13.35 6.03 -3.70
N SER A 83 -13.29 7.17 -4.37
CA SER A 83 -12.54 8.35 -3.97
C SER A 83 -13.49 9.49 -3.57
N ARG A 84 -12.90 10.56 -3.04
CA ARG A 84 -13.64 11.79 -2.68
C ARG A 84 -14.57 12.29 -3.79
N TYR A 85 -14.14 12.22 -5.05
CA TYR A 85 -14.84 12.85 -6.17
C TYR A 85 -15.43 11.87 -7.18
N ARG A 86 -14.93 10.63 -7.22
CA ARG A 86 -15.37 9.62 -8.18
C ARG A 86 -15.60 8.28 -7.52
N THR A 87 -16.66 7.61 -7.96
CA THR A 87 -16.90 6.17 -7.73
C THR A 87 -16.80 5.47 -9.08
N CYS A 88 -15.84 4.57 -9.22
CA CYS A 88 -15.54 3.86 -10.45
C CYS A 88 -15.80 2.37 -10.25
N VAL A 89 -16.43 1.74 -11.24
CA VAL A 89 -16.75 0.31 -11.23
C VAL A 89 -16.14 -0.34 -12.47
N ARG A 90 -15.41 -1.44 -12.27
CA ARG A 90 -14.96 -2.34 -13.33
C ARG A 90 -15.84 -3.57 -13.35
N GLU A 91 -16.57 -3.75 -14.43
CA GLU A 91 -17.37 -4.96 -14.68
C GLU A 91 -16.58 -5.96 -15.54
N PRO A 92 -16.88 -7.27 -15.49
CA PRO A 92 -16.12 -8.29 -16.17
C PRO A 92 -16.10 -8.09 -17.68
N GLY A 93 -14.93 -8.27 -18.29
CA GLY A 93 -14.73 -8.14 -19.73
C GLY A 93 -14.79 -6.70 -20.26
N ARG A 94 -14.83 -5.68 -19.39
CA ARG A 94 -14.68 -4.28 -19.78
C ARG A 94 -13.20 -3.87 -19.73
N PRO A 95 -12.68 -3.17 -20.76
CA PRO A 95 -11.28 -2.73 -20.78
C PRO A 95 -11.01 -1.52 -19.87
N SER A 96 -12.05 -0.84 -19.37
CA SER A 96 -11.91 0.38 -18.58
C SER A 96 -13.02 0.53 -17.54
N ASP A 97 -12.76 1.36 -16.53
CA ASP A 97 -13.72 1.64 -15.46
C ASP A 97 -14.82 2.57 -15.94
N THR A 98 -16.03 2.34 -15.44
CA THR A 98 -17.12 3.30 -15.55
C THR A 98 -17.14 4.15 -14.30
N CYS A 99 -16.72 5.42 -14.42
CA CYS A 99 -16.67 6.36 -13.31
C CYS A 99 -17.88 7.29 -13.32
N THR A 100 -18.46 7.48 -12.14
CA THR A 100 -19.49 8.48 -11.87
C THR A 100 -19.00 9.45 -10.79
N THR A 101 -19.59 10.63 -10.73
CA THR A 101 -19.34 11.58 -9.63
C THR A 101 -19.80 10.98 -8.32
N THR A 102 -18.95 11.01 -7.28
CA THR A 102 -19.32 10.56 -5.93
C THR A 102 -20.51 11.40 -5.44
N PRO A 103 -21.66 10.80 -5.09
CA PRO A 103 -22.81 11.55 -4.59
C PRO A 103 -22.48 12.34 -3.31
N PRO A 104 -23.10 13.50 -3.04
CA PRO A 104 -22.78 14.32 -1.87
C PRO A 104 -22.88 13.58 -0.53
N ARG A 105 -23.83 12.64 -0.41
CA ARG A 105 -23.98 11.78 0.77
C ARG A 105 -22.75 10.89 1.01
N ASP A 106 -22.18 10.35 -0.07
CA ASP A 106 -21.02 9.46 -0.03
C ASP A 106 -19.76 10.31 0.17
N GLN A 107 -19.67 11.47 -0.49
CA GLN A 107 -18.57 12.42 -0.25
C GLN A 107 -18.47 12.81 1.22
N LYS A 108 -19.59 13.03 1.92
CA LYS A 108 -19.57 13.32 3.37
C LYS A 108 -19.03 12.16 4.21
N VAL A 109 -19.31 10.91 3.82
CA VAL A 109 -18.74 9.72 4.48
C VAL A 109 -17.23 9.66 4.23
N TYR A 110 -16.81 9.89 2.99
CA TYR A 110 -15.41 9.90 2.61
C TYR A 110 -14.62 11.00 3.33
N ASP A 111 -15.14 12.23 3.37
CA ASP A 111 -14.50 13.39 3.99
C ASP A 111 -14.29 13.23 5.51
N ALA A 112 -14.98 12.28 6.15
CA ALA A 112 -14.78 11.94 7.55
C ALA A 112 -13.54 11.04 7.78
N LEU A 113 -13.00 10.41 6.74
CA LEU A 113 -11.80 9.57 6.80
C LEU A 113 -10.54 10.45 6.67
N TRP A 114 -9.60 10.28 7.60
CA TRP A 114 -8.33 10.99 7.55
C TRP A 114 -7.33 10.26 6.66
N GLY A 115 -6.67 10.97 5.75
CA GLY A 115 -5.55 10.45 4.94
C GLY A 115 -5.93 9.46 3.84
N VAL A 116 -7.10 8.82 3.92
CA VAL A 116 -7.59 7.87 2.92
C VAL A 116 -7.71 8.57 1.56
N SER A 117 -7.09 7.97 0.56
CA SER A 117 -7.01 8.47 -0.83
C SER A 117 -7.91 7.67 -1.79
N VAL A 118 -8.18 6.40 -1.46
CA VAL A 118 -9.21 5.58 -2.12
C VAL A 118 -9.66 4.48 -1.17
N ILE A 119 -10.94 4.11 -1.28
CA ILE A 119 -11.51 2.89 -0.70
C ILE A 119 -11.74 1.92 -1.85
N LEU A 120 -11.25 0.70 -1.71
CA LEU A 120 -11.13 -0.26 -2.80
C LEU A 120 -11.78 -1.58 -2.40
N TYR A 121 -12.63 -2.10 -3.26
CA TYR A 121 -13.07 -3.50 -3.25
C TYR A 121 -12.56 -4.18 -4.52
N GLN A 122 -12.15 -5.44 -4.41
CA GLN A 122 -11.75 -6.29 -5.53
C GLN A 122 -12.29 -7.69 -5.35
N SER A 123 -12.85 -8.26 -6.42
CA SER A 123 -13.40 -9.63 -6.42
C SER A 123 -12.36 -10.71 -6.11
N LYS A 124 -11.09 -10.51 -6.50
CA LYS A 124 -9.98 -11.43 -6.17
C LYS A 124 -9.63 -11.47 -4.68
N ASP A 125 -10.01 -10.43 -3.94
CA ASP A 125 -9.77 -10.29 -2.51
C ASP A 125 -11.12 -10.41 -1.77
N GLU A 126 -11.83 -11.52 -2.00
CA GLU A 126 -13.24 -11.65 -1.61
C GLU A 126 -13.49 -11.29 -0.14
N GLY A 127 -14.56 -10.52 0.08
CA GLY A 127 -14.96 -10.03 1.39
C GLY A 127 -14.08 -8.92 1.98
N ARG A 128 -12.94 -8.57 1.35
CA ARG A 128 -12.01 -7.57 1.87
C ARG A 128 -12.25 -6.20 1.23
N THR A 129 -12.10 -5.16 2.06
CA THR A 129 -12.11 -3.75 1.62
C THR A 129 -10.84 -3.07 2.08
N PHE A 130 -10.18 -2.35 1.18
CA PHE A 130 -8.92 -1.65 1.45
C PHE A 130 -9.12 -0.14 1.49
N TYR A 131 -8.50 0.51 2.47
CA TYR A 131 -8.47 1.95 2.64
C TYR A 131 -7.01 2.39 2.46
N ARG A 132 -6.70 2.96 1.29
CA ARG A 132 -5.31 3.25 0.90
C ARG A 132 -4.94 4.70 1.13
N PHE A 133 -3.68 4.95 1.45
CA PHE A 133 -3.12 6.27 1.76
C PHE A 133 -2.10 6.71 0.67
N TYR A 134 -2.57 6.97 -0.56
CA TYR A 134 -1.69 7.33 -1.71
C TYR A 134 -0.92 8.64 -1.56
N HIS A 135 -1.47 9.60 -0.82
CA HIS A 135 -0.84 10.91 -0.64
C HIS A 135 0.24 10.92 0.46
N GLU A 136 0.52 9.77 1.07
CA GLU A 136 1.68 9.61 1.95
C GLU A 136 2.92 9.24 1.13
N ASP A 137 4.07 9.82 1.51
CA ASP A 137 5.35 9.39 0.96
C ASP A 137 5.51 7.87 1.21
N PRO A 138 5.92 7.11 0.19
CA PRO A 138 6.27 5.69 0.34
C PRO A 138 7.23 5.53 1.54
N PRO A 139 7.13 4.43 2.30
CA PRO A 139 6.31 3.22 2.10
C PRO A 139 4.80 3.38 2.31
N ARG A 140 3.97 2.87 1.39
CA ARG A 140 2.50 3.00 1.49
C ARG A 140 1.89 1.95 2.41
N TYR A 141 1.01 2.38 3.30
CA TYR A 141 0.22 1.51 4.17
C TYR A 141 -1.22 1.43 3.68
N ALA A 142 -1.96 0.46 4.16
CA ALA A 142 -3.41 0.36 3.98
C ALA A 142 -4.08 -0.07 5.29
N ILE A 143 -5.35 0.27 5.45
CA ILE A 143 -6.21 -0.42 6.41
C ILE A 143 -7.08 -1.39 5.62
N MET A 144 -7.22 -2.62 6.12
CA MET A 144 -8.06 -3.66 5.55
C MET A 144 -9.20 -3.98 6.51
N ARG A 145 -10.41 -4.08 5.97
CA ARG A 145 -11.55 -4.76 6.59
C ARG A 145 -11.66 -6.16 5.99
N ALA A 146 -11.72 -7.21 6.81
CA ALA A 146 -11.90 -8.60 6.38
C ALA A 146 -13.17 -9.22 7.01
N PRO A 147 -13.87 -10.15 6.34
CA PRO A 147 -15.14 -10.68 6.83
C PRO A 147 -14.96 -11.62 8.03
N GLU A 148 -13.86 -12.37 8.05
CA GLU A 148 -13.44 -13.27 9.11
C GLU A 148 -12.42 -12.56 10.02
N ASP A 149 -12.49 -12.87 11.32
CA ASP A 149 -11.74 -12.21 12.39
C ASP A 149 -10.82 -13.22 13.07
N THR A 150 -9.83 -13.70 12.31
CA THR A 150 -8.71 -14.46 12.91
C THR A 150 -7.40 -13.79 12.55
N ALA A 151 -6.56 -13.58 13.56
CA ALA A 151 -5.22 -13.00 13.36
C ALA A 151 -4.38 -13.87 12.39
N GLU A 152 -4.54 -15.19 12.45
CA GLU A 152 -3.85 -16.16 11.60
C GLU A 152 -4.20 -16.00 10.11
N GLU A 153 -5.49 -15.91 9.75
CA GLU A 153 -5.92 -15.71 8.36
C GLU A 153 -5.45 -14.34 7.81
N VAL A 154 -5.43 -13.31 8.66
CA VAL A 154 -4.95 -11.98 8.26
C VAL A 154 -3.45 -11.98 7.99
N GLU A 155 -2.66 -12.65 8.83
CA GLU A 155 -1.22 -12.81 8.63
C GLU A 155 -0.92 -13.64 7.38
N GLU A 156 -1.60 -14.78 7.20
CA GLU A 156 -1.48 -15.60 5.99
C GLU A 156 -1.82 -14.83 4.72
N TYR A 157 -2.92 -14.04 4.74
CA TYR A 157 -3.28 -13.17 3.64
C TYR A 157 -2.21 -12.10 3.38
N ALA A 158 -1.73 -11.44 4.44
CA ALA A 158 -0.71 -10.41 4.32
C ALA A 158 0.57 -10.95 3.66
N ASP A 159 1.06 -12.10 4.13
CA ASP A 159 2.25 -12.76 3.60
C ASP A 159 2.05 -13.20 2.14
N ALA A 160 0.91 -13.84 1.83
CA ALA A 160 0.61 -14.30 0.48
C ALA A 160 0.52 -13.16 -0.55
N HIS A 161 0.12 -11.97 -0.11
CA HIS A 161 0.00 -10.77 -0.94
C HIS A 161 1.20 -9.82 -0.82
N GLY A 162 2.25 -10.20 -0.08
CA GLY A 162 3.52 -9.51 -0.02
C GLY A 162 3.56 -8.29 0.91
N PHE A 163 2.59 -8.15 1.80
CA PHE A 163 2.62 -7.14 2.86
C PHE A 163 3.66 -7.55 3.92
N ARG A 164 4.59 -6.65 4.25
CA ARG A 164 5.71 -6.99 5.17
C ARG A 164 5.35 -7.00 6.65
N SER A 165 4.15 -6.55 7.01
CA SER A 165 3.70 -6.49 8.39
C SER A 165 2.21 -6.27 8.49
N THR A 166 1.68 -6.58 9.66
CA THR A 166 0.30 -6.37 10.03
C THR A 166 0.22 -5.77 11.44
N ARG A 167 -0.84 -5.03 11.71
CA ARG A 167 -1.23 -4.67 13.08
C ARG A 167 -2.75 -4.75 13.21
N PRO A 168 -3.30 -5.59 14.10
CA PRO A 168 -4.73 -5.62 14.35
C PRO A 168 -5.19 -4.31 14.99
N LEU A 169 -6.33 -3.80 14.54
CA LEU A 169 -7.00 -2.61 15.09
C LEU A 169 -8.22 -2.97 15.94
N GLY A 170 -8.69 -4.21 15.83
CA GLY A 170 -9.94 -4.69 16.41
C GLY A 170 -10.58 -5.70 15.47
N PRO A 171 -11.78 -6.20 15.82
CA PRO A 171 -12.43 -7.28 15.08
C PRO A 171 -12.53 -7.04 13.57
N GLY A 172 -11.76 -7.84 12.82
CA GLY A 172 -11.64 -7.84 11.36
C GLY A 172 -11.18 -6.51 10.75
N TRP A 173 -10.44 -5.69 11.49
CA TRP A 173 -9.74 -4.50 11.00
C TRP A 173 -8.24 -4.62 11.24
N THR A 174 -7.44 -4.33 10.23
CA THR A 174 -5.98 -4.50 10.30
C THR A 174 -5.28 -3.41 9.50
N ILE A 175 -4.22 -2.84 10.05
CA ILE A 175 -3.25 -2.06 9.26
C ILE A 175 -2.32 -3.05 8.57
N LEU A 176 -2.21 -2.93 7.26
CA LEU A 176 -1.24 -3.62 6.44
C LEU A 176 -0.05 -2.69 6.17
N GLY A 177 1.15 -3.20 6.42
CA GLY A 177 2.41 -2.54 6.10
C GLY A 177 2.65 -2.42 4.59
N PRO A 178 3.83 -1.94 4.18
CA PRO A 178 4.15 -1.81 2.77
C PRO A 178 4.38 -3.14 2.07
N ILE A 179 4.09 -3.14 0.77
CA ILE A 179 4.54 -4.15 -0.20
C ILE A 179 5.88 -3.66 -0.77
N ASP A 180 6.87 -4.53 -0.82
CA ASP A 180 8.27 -4.20 -1.07
C ASP A 180 8.73 -4.23 -2.52
N ASP A 181 7.77 -4.36 -3.43
CA ASP A 181 7.98 -4.46 -4.85
C ASP A 181 6.85 -3.71 -5.55
N ILE A 182 7.19 -2.68 -6.34
CA ILE A 182 6.21 -1.87 -7.09
C ILE A 182 5.36 -2.78 -7.99
N GLY A 183 5.94 -3.79 -8.62
CA GLY A 183 5.20 -4.72 -9.47
C GLY A 183 4.20 -5.57 -8.69
N ARG A 184 4.50 -5.94 -7.44
CA ARG A 184 3.57 -6.60 -6.52
C ARG A 184 2.53 -5.62 -5.99
N GLU A 185 2.90 -4.39 -5.66
CA GLU A 185 1.94 -3.36 -5.25
C GLU A 185 0.94 -3.06 -6.38
N GLU A 186 1.42 -2.91 -7.62
CA GLU A 186 0.59 -2.73 -8.83
C GLU A 186 -0.28 -3.96 -9.11
N LYS A 187 0.23 -5.18 -8.87
CA LYS A 187 -0.61 -6.39 -8.97
C LYS A 187 -1.67 -6.46 -7.89
N GLN A 188 -1.33 -6.07 -6.66
CA GLN A 188 -2.27 -6.06 -5.55
C GLN A 188 -3.33 -4.99 -5.76
N PHE A 189 -2.93 -3.84 -6.29
CA PHE A 189 -3.79 -2.70 -6.49
C PHE A 189 -3.60 -2.08 -7.89
N PRO A 190 -4.15 -2.74 -8.93
CA PRO A 190 -4.04 -2.32 -10.32
C PRO A 190 -4.88 -1.08 -10.66
#